data_AF-A0A822H0E9-F1
#
_entry.id   AF-A0A822H0E9-F1
#
_cell.length_a   1.000
_cell.length_b   1.000
_cell.length_c   1.000
_cell.angle_alpha   90.00
_cell.angle_beta   90.00
_cell.angle_gamma   90.00
#
_symmetry.space_group_name_H-M   'P 1'
#
loop_
_entity.id
_entity.type
_entity.pdbx_description
1 polymer ?
#
loop_
_entity_poly.entity_id
_entity_poly.type
_entity_poly.pdbx_seq_one_letter_code
_entity_poly.pdbx_strand_id
1 'polypeptide(L)'
;MNECLGPHDDDVFLSIQSCDSNGPLMIYISKIIPTLNKSHYYAFGRVFSGVVKSNEHVRILGPNYVPGTREDLYIKNIQLIVVLMGQSIQQIDDLSCGNICCLIGIHRYLVRTGTITTSEHAQSICMLKTNINPIVYVAVEPTNPADLPKLVEGMKRLVQVDPLVQCYTEQSGEYITACVDELHLENCLEDLERNYACIPIKVSDP
;
A
#
# COMPACT_ATOMS: atom_id res chain seq x y z
N MET A 1 -19.45 -1.44 5.19
CA MET A 1 -18.65 -2.65 5.46
C MET A 1 -19.28 -3.91 4.85
N ASN A 2 -20.60 -4.06 4.78
CA ASN A 2 -21.22 -5.31 4.33
C ASN A 2 -21.11 -5.63 2.83
N GLU A 3 -21.03 -4.63 1.95
CA GLU A 3 -20.87 -4.86 0.50
C GLU A 3 -19.43 -5.21 0.08
N CYS A 4 -18.51 -5.20 1.04
CA CYS A 4 -17.07 -5.12 0.79
C CYS A 4 -16.30 -6.42 1.04
N LEU A 5 -16.98 -7.44 1.56
CA LEU A 5 -16.39 -8.71 1.97
C LEU A 5 -16.92 -9.88 1.12
N GLY A 6 -17.62 -9.57 0.02
CA GLY A 6 -18.33 -10.55 -0.79
C GLY A 6 -19.66 -11.01 -0.17
N PRO A 7 -20.23 -12.09 -0.73
CA PRO A 7 -21.49 -12.66 -0.26
C PRO A 7 -21.39 -13.08 1.21
N HIS A 8 -22.45 -12.82 2.00
CA HIS A 8 -22.47 -13.17 3.43
C HIS A 8 -22.47 -14.68 3.70
N ASP A 9 -22.77 -15.49 2.70
CA ASP A 9 -22.77 -16.95 2.78
C ASP A 9 -21.43 -17.57 2.34
N ASP A 10 -20.46 -16.75 1.92
CA ASP A 10 -19.16 -17.23 1.45
C ASP A 10 -18.29 -17.74 2.62
N ASP A 11 -17.48 -18.77 2.35
CA ASP A 11 -16.60 -19.37 3.36
C ASP A 11 -15.60 -18.34 3.90
N VAL A 12 -15.05 -17.50 3.02
CA VAL A 12 -14.18 -16.37 3.36
C VAL A 12 -14.88 -15.39 4.30
N PHE A 13 -16.14 -15.03 4.04
CA PHE A 13 -16.89 -14.10 4.89
C PHE A 13 -17.10 -14.67 6.29
N LEU A 14 -17.55 -15.93 6.38
CA LEU A 14 -17.79 -16.62 7.65
C LEU A 14 -16.50 -16.80 8.46
N SER A 15 -15.39 -17.11 7.81
CA SER A 15 -14.08 -17.23 8.46
C SER A 15 -13.55 -15.89 8.96
N ILE A 16 -13.81 -14.78 8.25
CA ILE A 16 -13.51 -13.42 8.75
C ILE A 16 -14.40 -13.09 9.96
N GLN A 17 -15.70 -13.39 9.90
CA GLN A 17 -16.65 -13.07 10.97
C GLN A 17 -16.33 -13.84 12.26
N SER A 18 -15.96 -15.12 12.13
CA SER A 18 -15.59 -15.98 13.26
C SER A 18 -14.13 -15.80 13.71
N CYS A 19 -13.33 -15.00 12.99
CA CYS A 19 -11.88 -14.89 13.19
C CYS A 19 -11.23 -16.28 13.25
N ASP A 20 -11.59 -17.16 12.31
CA ASP A 20 -11.10 -18.54 12.30
C ASP A 20 -9.64 -18.58 11.82
N SER A 21 -8.79 -19.24 12.61
CA SER A 21 -7.38 -19.46 12.30
C SER A 21 -7.15 -20.60 11.30
N ASN A 22 -8.11 -21.52 11.17
CA ASN A 22 -8.04 -22.62 10.21
C ASN A 22 -8.70 -22.27 8.86
N GLY A 23 -9.34 -21.10 8.78
CA GLY A 23 -9.97 -20.58 7.57
C GLY A 23 -8.97 -20.08 6.52
N PRO A 24 -9.47 -19.64 5.34
CA PRO A 24 -8.64 -19.03 4.31
C PRO A 24 -7.95 -17.77 4.84
N LEU A 25 -6.70 -17.57 4.43
CA LEU A 25 -5.94 -16.39 4.83
C LEU A 25 -6.63 -15.14 4.28
N MET A 26 -6.86 -14.16 5.14
CA MET A 26 -7.38 -12.84 4.76
C MET A 26 -6.65 -11.77 5.56
N ILE A 27 -5.87 -10.93 4.87
CA ILE A 27 -5.15 -9.80 5.45
C ILE A 27 -5.55 -8.54 4.71
N TYR A 28 -5.85 -7.47 5.44
CA TYR A 28 -5.99 -6.15 4.84
C TYR A 28 -4.76 -5.30 5.13
N ILE A 29 -4.10 -4.84 4.07
CA ILE A 29 -3.01 -3.87 4.16
C ILE A 29 -3.60 -2.47 4.15
N SER A 30 -3.34 -1.72 5.22
CA SER A 30 -3.87 -0.37 5.41
C SER A 30 -2.88 0.71 5.00
N LYS A 31 -1.58 0.47 5.19
CA LYS A 31 -0.54 1.46 4.89
C LYS A 31 0.79 0.78 4.57
N ILE A 32 1.58 1.41 3.71
CA ILE A 32 2.98 1.06 3.51
C ILE A 32 3.87 1.94 4.40
N ILE A 33 4.72 1.32 5.21
CA ILE A 33 5.62 2.02 6.14
C ILE A 33 7.06 1.83 5.64
N PRO A 34 7.81 2.91 5.35
CA PRO A 34 9.21 2.79 5.00
C PRO A 34 10.04 2.37 6.22
N THR A 35 11.05 1.53 5.99
CA THR A 35 12.05 1.20 7.02
C THR A 35 12.96 2.39 7.33
N LEU A 36 13.62 2.38 8.50
CA LEU A 36 14.58 3.44 8.89
C LEU A 36 15.70 3.60 7.84
N ASN A 37 16.20 2.49 7.30
CA ASN A 37 17.22 2.50 6.26
C ASN A 37 16.65 2.68 4.85
N LYS A 38 15.32 2.78 4.72
CA LYS A 38 14.54 2.94 3.48
C LYS A 38 14.88 1.92 2.38
N SER A 39 15.55 0.82 2.72
CA SER A 39 15.88 -0.28 1.81
C SER A 39 14.67 -1.19 1.56
N HIS A 40 13.78 -1.27 2.54
CA HIS A 40 12.56 -2.06 2.49
C HIS A 40 11.35 -1.23 2.90
N TYR A 41 10.18 -1.72 2.49
CA TYR A 41 8.89 -1.19 2.86
C TYR A 41 8.08 -2.30 3.53
N TYR A 42 7.44 -1.95 4.64
CA TYR A 42 6.54 -2.81 5.39
C TYR A 42 5.12 -2.58 4.91
N ALA A 43 4.46 -3.62 4.41
CA ALA A 43 3.03 -3.61 4.22
C ALA A 43 2.37 -3.86 5.58
N PHE A 44 1.90 -2.79 6.22
CA PHE A 44 1.26 -2.83 7.53
C PHE A 44 -0.22 -3.14 7.39
N GLY A 45 -0.68 -4.15 8.14
CA GLY A 45 -2.03 -4.63 8.01
C GLY A 45 -2.48 -5.52 9.15
N ARG A 46 -3.74 -5.97 9.07
CA ARG A 46 -4.36 -6.85 10.05
C ARG A 46 -4.75 -8.17 9.40
N VAL A 47 -4.46 -9.27 10.07
CA VAL A 47 -4.93 -10.61 9.70
C VAL A 47 -6.34 -10.78 10.25
N PHE A 48 -7.33 -10.92 9.37
CA PHE A 48 -8.74 -11.11 9.72
C PHE A 48 -9.12 -12.59 9.83
N SER A 49 -8.53 -13.46 9.02
CA SER A 49 -8.75 -14.90 9.06
C SER A 49 -7.50 -15.64 8.58
N GLY A 50 -7.38 -16.92 8.97
CA GLY A 50 -6.26 -17.79 8.67
C GLY A 50 -5.00 -17.50 9.48
N VAL A 51 -3.90 -18.12 9.05
CA VAL A 51 -2.55 -17.92 9.60
C VAL A 51 -1.63 -17.57 8.43
N VAL A 52 -0.91 -16.46 8.54
CA VAL A 52 0.10 -16.08 7.55
C VAL A 52 1.43 -16.73 7.91
N LYS A 53 2.13 -17.31 6.92
CA LYS A 53 3.45 -17.92 7.11
C LYS A 53 4.52 -17.29 6.23
N SER A 54 5.74 -17.24 6.74
CA SER A 54 6.90 -16.79 5.96
C SER A 54 7.15 -17.72 4.78
N ASN A 55 7.50 -17.16 3.62
CA ASN A 55 7.67 -17.84 2.33
C ASN A 55 6.41 -18.51 1.75
N GLU A 56 5.22 -18.19 2.27
CA GLU A 56 3.97 -18.69 1.73
C GLU A 56 3.60 -17.98 0.41
N HIS A 57 3.08 -18.75 -0.55
CA HIS A 57 2.52 -18.24 -1.80
C HIS A 57 1.15 -17.63 -1.54
N VAL A 58 1.01 -16.32 -1.76
CA VAL A 58 -0.23 -15.60 -1.54
C VAL A 58 -0.67 -14.85 -2.79
N ARG A 59 -1.98 -14.60 -2.86
CA ARG A 59 -2.61 -13.71 -3.84
C ARG A 59 -2.71 -12.33 -3.22
N ILE A 60 -2.23 -11.34 -3.96
CA ILE A 60 -2.29 -9.93 -3.61
C ILE A 60 -3.35 -9.33 -4.52
N LEU A 61 -4.48 -8.99 -3.93
CA LEU A 61 -5.60 -8.32 -4.56
C LEU A 61 -5.43 -6.83 -4.34
N GLY A 62 -5.20 -6.11 -5.44
CA GLY A 62 -5.13 -4.68 -5.40
C GLY A 62 -6.49 -4.02 -5.15
N PRO A 63 -6.49 -2.69 -5.00
CA PRO A 63 -7.67 -1.91 -4.66
C PRO A 63 -8.83 -2.04 -5.66
N ASN A 64 -8.52 -2.25 -6.94
CA ASN A 64 -9.51 -2.30 -8.02
C ASN A 64 -9.74 -3.72 -8.54
N TYR A 65 -9.26 -4.74 -7.82
CA TYR A 65 -9.44 -6.13 -8.21
C TYR A 65 -10.94 -6.50 -8.29
N VAL A 66 -11.32 -7.16 -9.38
CA VAL A 66 -12.65 -7.71 -9.61
C VAL A 66 -12.54 -9.23 -9.69
N PRO A 67 -13.34 -10.00 -8.92
CA PRO A 67 -13.34 -11.45 -8.99
C PRO A 67 -13.53 -11.97 -10.42
N GLY A 68 -12.67 -12.89 -10.83
CA GLY A 68 -12.68 -13.48 -12.18
C GLY A 68 -11.80 -12.77 -13.21
N THR A 69 -11.27 -11.57 -12.91
CA THR A 69 -10.27 -10.91 -13.75
C THR A 69 -8.86 -11.21 -13.25
N ARG A 70 -7.86 -10.97 -14.11
CA ARG A 70 -6.43 -10.98 -13.72
C ARG A 70 -5.90 -9.57 -13.51
N GLU A 71 -6.76 -8.57 -13.61
CA GLU A 71 -6.39 -7.18 -13.41
C GLU A 71 -6.20 -6.92 -11.92
N ASP A 72 -5.12 -6.23 -11.56
CA ASP A 72 -4.79 -5.90 -10.17
C ASP A 72 -4.65 -7.15 -9.26
N LEU A 73 -4.29 -8.30 -9.84
CA LEU A 73 -4.02 -9.56 -9.16
C LEU A 73 -2.57 -9.96 -9.34
N TYR A 74 -1.86 -10.19 -8.23
CA TYR A 74 -0.47 -10.67 -8.23
C TYR A 74 -0.30 -11.89 -7.34
N ILE A 75 0.41 -12.91 -7.82
CA ILE A 75 0.73 -14.11 -7.03
C ILE A 75 2.22 -14.09 -6.69
N LYS A 76 2.54 -13.90 -5.41
CA LYS A 76 3.90 -13.71 -4.92
C LYS A 76 4.08 -14.28 -3.52
N ASN A 77 5.34 -14.43 -3.13
CA ASN A 77 5.69 -14.99 -1.84
C ASN A 77 5.91 -13.87 -0.83
N ILE A 78 5.38 -14.06 0.38
CA ILE A 78 5.71 -13.22 1.51
C ILE A 78 7.14 -13.57 1.93
N GLN A 79 8.07 -12.62 1.87
CA GLN A 79 9.46 -12.92 2.20
C GLN A 79 9.63 -13.12 3.71
N LEU A 80 9.12 -12.17 4.50
CA LEU A 80 9.25 -12.17 5.95
C LEU A 80 7.99 -11.54 6.58
N ILE A 81 7.64 -12.04 7.76
CA ILE A 81 6.62 -11.46 8.63
C ILE A 81 7.32 -10.80 9.81
N VAL A 82 6.85 -9.61 10.14
CA VAL A 82 7.43 -8.77 11.17
C VAL A 82 6.32 -8.18 12.04
N VAL A 83 6.55 -8.10 13.34
CA VAL A 83 5.70 -7.36 14.28
C VAL A 83 6.48 -6.14 14.76
N LEU A 84 5.85 -4.97 14.67
CA LEU A 84 6.41 -3.71 15.18
C LEU A 84 6.08 -3.59 16.67
N MET A 85 7.12 -3.48 17.49
CA MET A 85 7.03 -3.28 18.94
C MET A 85 7.56 -1.88 19.30
N GLY A 86 6.83 -0.84 18.87
CA GLY A 86 7.27 0.54 18.99
C GLY A 86 8.48 0.81 18.10
N GLN A 87 9.67 0.93 18.69
CA GLN A 87 10.93 1.11 17.96
C GLN A 87 11.63 -0.20 17.61
N SER A 88 11.32 -1.29 18.33
CA SER A 88 11.90 -2.60 18.05
C SER A 88 11.05 -3.37 17.04
N ILE A 89 11.73 -4.29 16.37
CA ILE A 89 11.17 -5.08 15.27
C ILE A 89 11.44 -6.53 15.59
N GLN A 90 10.39 -7.34 15.62
CA GLN A 90 10.51 -8.79 15.84
C GLN A 90 10.08 -9.53 14.58
N GLN A 91 10.99 -10.33 14.04
CA GLN A 91 10.67 -11.28 12.97
C GLN A 91 10.01 -12.51 13.56
N ILE A 92 8.97 -13.00 12.89
CA ILE A 92 8.22 -14.20 13.28
C ILE A 92 8.00 -15.10 12.07
N ASP A 93 7.86 -16.40 12.31
CA ASP A 93 7.69 -17.38 11.23
C ASP A 93 6.24 -17.45 10.76
N ASP A 94 5.29 -17.30 11.68
CA ASP A 94 3.85 -17.33 11.42
C ASP A 94 3.05 -16.41 12.35
N LEU A 95 1.87 -15.98 11.90
CA LEU A 95 0.96 -15.16 12.71
C LEU A 95 -0.51 -15.49 12.44
N SER A 96 -1.27 -15.74 13.50
CA SER A 96 -2.71 -16.03 13.41
C SER A 96 -3.57 -14.78 13.23
N CYS A 97 -4.78 -15.01 12.74
CA CYS A 97 -5.88 -14.05 12.71
C CYS A 97 -6.09 -13.31 14.04
N GLY A 98 -6.62 -12.09 13.93
CA GLY A 98 -6.82 -11.16 15.03
C GLY A 98 -5.67 -10.18 15.24
N ASN A 99 -4.45 -10.56 14.83
CA ASN A 99 -3.23 -9.79 15.05
C ASN A 99 -2.90 -8.81 13.91
N ILE A 100 -2.03 -7.84 14.23
CA ILE A 100 -1.48 -6.86 13.30
C ILE A 100 -0.06 -7.29 12.90
N CYS A 101 0.27 -7.19 11.62
CA CYS A 101 1.58 -7.54 11.09
C CYS A 101 2.09 -6.54 10.07
N CYS A 102 3.41 -6.60 9.87
CA CYS A 102 4.11 -6.03 8.74
C CYS A 102 4.61 -7.16 7.85
N LEU A 103 4.35 -7.05 6.56
CA LEU A 103 4.83 -8.01 5.56
C LEU A 103 5.91 -7.37 4.70
N ILE A 104 6.98 -8.12 4.44
CA ILE A 104 8.09 -7.71 3.58
C ILE A 104 8.01 -8.49 2.27
N GLY A 105 8.38 -7.83 1.16
CA GLY A 105 8.48 -8.44 -0.16
C GLY A 105 7.27 -8.26 -1.07
N ILE A 106 6.18 -7.69 -0.55
CA ILE A 106 4.92 -7.52 -1.30
C ILE A 106 4.62 -6.07 -1.72
N HIS A 107 5.33 -5.08 -1.16
CA HIS A 107 5.06 -3.65 -1.35
C HIS A 107 5.01 -3.22 -2.83
N ARG A 108 5.82 -3.84 -3.71
CA ARG A 108 5.88 -3.48 -5.14
C ARG A 108 4.60 -3.77 -5.90
N TYR A 109 3.75 -4.65 -5.36
CA TYR A 109 2.50 -5.08 -5.98
C TYR A 109 1.28 -4.39 -5.36
N LEU A 110 1.52 -3.50 -4.39
CA LEU A 110 0.50 -2.73 -3.70
C LEU A 110 0.69 -1.26 -4.05
N VAL A 111 -0.43 -0.57 -4.26
CA VAL A 111 -0.40 0.89 -4.44
C VAL A 111 -0.53 1.54 -3.06
N ARG A 112 -1.72 1.61 -2.47
CA ARG A 112 -1.93 2.18 -1.13
C ARG A 112 -2.35 1.14 -0.12
N THR A 113 -3.35 0.38 -0.52
CA THR A 113 -4.01 -0.65 0.25
C THR A 113 -4.15 -1.89 -0.62
N GLY A 114 -4.50 -3.01 -0.01
CA GLY A 114 -4.81 -4.23 -0.74
C GLY A 114 -5.17 -5.34 0.20
N THR A 115 -5.70 -6.41 -0.38
CA THR A 115 -6.10 -7.61 0.35
C THR A 115 -5.18 -8.75 -0.02
N ILE A 116 -4.70 -9.48 0.97
CA ILE A 116 -3.86 -10.65 0.76
C ILE A 116 -4.65 -11.87 1.17
N THR A 117 -4.64 -12.88 0.30
CA THR A 117 -5.41 -14.08 0.51
C THR A 117 -4.78 -15.32 -0.09
N THR A 118 -5.11 -16.48 0.44
CA THR A 118 -4.83 -17.79 -0.17
C THR A 118 -6.02 -18.33 -0.97
N SER A 119 -7.22 -17.77 -0.80
CA SER A 119 -8.43 -18.23 -1.50
C SER A 119 -8.52 -17.65 -2.92
N GLU A 120 -8.97 -18.46 -3.88
CA GLU A 120 -9.23 -18.01 -5.24
C GLU A 120 -10.57 -17.27 -5.38
N HIS A 121 -11.52 -17.57 -4.48
CA HIS A 121 -12.87 -17.00 -4.49
C HIS A 121 -12.99 -15.69 -3.70
N ALA A 122 -11.95 -15.35 -2.93
CA ALA A 122 -11.92 -14.15 -2.12
C ALA A 122 -12.06 -12.86 -2.95
N GLN A 123 -12.82 -11.92 -2.39
CA GLN A 123 -12.96 -10.56 -2.88
C GLN A 123 -12.01 -9.62 -2.15
N SER A 124 -11.68 -8.49 -2.78
CA SER A 124 -10.90 -7.44 -2.14
C SER A 124 -11.73 -6.79 -1.03
N ILE A 125 -11.13 -6.66 0.16
CA ILE A 125 -11.70 -5.88 1.25
C ILE A 125 -11.71 -4.41 0.81
N CYS A 126 -12.88 -3.77 0.87
CA CYS A 126 -13.01 -2.37 0.44
C CYS A 126 -11.98 -1.46 1.10
N MET A 127 -11.49 -0.55 0.27
CA MET A 127 -10.71 0.57 0.74
C MET A 127 -11.54 1.49 1.64
N LEU A 128 -10.85 2.03 2.65
CA LEU A 128 -11.33 3.19 3.37
C LEU A 128 -11.39 4.38 2.41
N LYS A 129 -12.60 4.83 2.07
CA LYS A 129 -12.79 6.08 1.34
C LYS A 129 -12.40 7.25 2.25
N THR A 130 -11.25 7.84 2.00
CA THR A 130 -10.87 9.11 2.61
C THR A 130 -11.67 10.21 1.89
N ASN A 131 -12.64 10.81 2.56
CA ASN A 131 -13.47 11.91 2.01
C ASN A 131 -12.72 13.26 1.95
N ILE A 132 -11.40 13.23 1.84
CA ILE A 132 -10.56 14.42 1.84
C ILE A 132 -9.99 14.58 0.44
N ASN A 133 -10.39 15.65 -0.23
CA ASN A 133 -9.81 16.04 -1.51
C ASN A 133 -8.59 16.92 -1.21
N PRO A 134 -7.47 16.72 -1.95
CA PRO A 134 -6.34 17.63 -1.84
C PRO A 134 -6.78 19.03 -2.31
N ILE A 135 -6.28 20.06 -1.62
CA ILE A 135 -6.65 21.46 -1.85
C ILE A 135 -5.50 22.21 -2.52
N VAL A 136 -4.26 21.87 -2.17
CA VAL A 136 -3.04 22.52 -2.67
C VAL A 136 -2.33 21.59 -3.63
N TYR A 137 -1.85 22.11 -4.76
CA TYR A 137 -1.12 21.34 -5.74
C TYR A 137 -0.06 22.20 -6.43
N VAL A 138 1.04 21.56 -6.82
CA VAL A 138 2.17 22.22 -7.50
C VAL A 138 2.66 21.33 -8.64
N ALA A 139 3.20 21.95 -9.68
CA ALA A 139 3.95 21.26 -10.71
C ALA A 139 5.38 20.99 -10.21
N VAL A 140 5.86 19.76 -10.40
CA VAL A 140 7.18 19.31 -9.99
C VAL A 140 7.95 18.85 -11.22
N GLU A 141 9.15 19.41 -11.41
CA GLU A 141 10.03 19.07 -12.52
C GLU A 141 11.43 18.71 -12.02
N PRO A 142 12.15 17.78 -12.67
CA PRO A 142 13.54 17.54 -12.32
C PRO A 142 14.40 18.71 -12.81
N THR A 143 15.40 19.11 -12.02
CA THR A 143 16.35 20.16 -12.46
C THR A 143 17.09 19.76 -13.73
N ASN A 144 17.38 18.47 -13.87
CA ASN A 144 17.99 17.86 -15.04
C ASN A 144 16.98 16.96 -15.75
N PRO A 145 16.66 17.19 -17.03
CA PRO A 145 15.67 16.40 -17.77
C PRO A 145 16.03 14.91 -17.87
N ALA A 146 17.31 14.54 -17.78
CA ALA A 146 17.74 13.14 -17.79
C ALA A 146 17.26 12.34 -16.57
N ASP A 147 16.94 13.02 -15.46
CA ASP A 147 16.51 12.40 -14.21
C ASP A 147 14.98 12.19 -14.11
N LEU A 148 14.24 12.52 -15.17
CA LEU A 148 12.78 12.34 -15.23
C LEU A 148 12.29 10.93 -14.83
N PRO A 149 12.93 9.82 -15.25
CA PRO A 149 12.51 8.48 -14.82
C PRO A 149 12.60 8.29 -13.30
N LYS A 150 13.56 8.92 -12.63
CA LYS A 150 13.71 8.87 -11.17
C LYS A 150 12.62 9.69 -10.47
N LEU A 151 12.23 10.83 -11.04
CA LEU A 151 11.11 11.62 -10.53
C LEU A 151 9.81 10.80 -10.55
N VAL A 152 9.48 10.20 -11.69
CA VAL A 152 8.26 9.39 -11.85
C VAL A 152 8.24 8.20 -10.88
N GLU A 153 9.37 7.53 -10.70
CA GLU A 153 9.50 6.43 -9.73
C GLU A 153 9.41 6.93 -8.28
N GLY A 154 9.99 8.09 -7.97
CA GLY A 154 9.90 8.72 -6.66
C GLY A 154 8.47 9.12 -6.30
N MET A 155 7.73 9.73 -7.24
CA MET A 155 6.32 10.09 -7.07
C MET A 155 5.45 8.86 -6.83
N LYS A 156 5.70 7.75 -7.53
CA LYS A 156 5.00 6.49 -7.26
C LYS A 156 5.21 6.01 -5.83
N ARG A 157 6.45 6.04 -5.33
CA ARG A 157 6.77 5.64 -3.95
C ARG A 157 6.16 6.57 -2.91
N LEU A 158 6.13 7.87 -3.19
CA LEU A 158 5.49 8.87 -2.33
C LEU A 158 3.99 8.54 -2.15
N VAL A 159 3.27 8.28 -3.25
CA VAL A 159 1.86 7.87 -3.23
C VAL A 159 1.62 6.53 -2.52
N GLN A 160 2.60 5.62 -2.50
CA GLN A 160 2.48 4.36 -1.77
C GLN A 160 2.55 4.55 -0.25
N VAL A 161 3.41 5.46 0.21
CA VAL A 161 3.65 5.70 1.64
C VAL A 161 2.58 6.61 2.26
N ASP A 162 2.17 7.65 1.53
CA ASP A 162 1.17 8.60 1.99
C ASP A 162 -0.17 8.37 1.28
N PRO A 163 -1.24 7.99 2.00
CA PRO A 163 -2.54 7.75 1.38
C PRO A 163 -3.26 9.03 0.92
N LEU A 164 -2.88 10.21 1.43
CA LEU A 164 -3.55 11.48 1.16
C LEU A 164 -2.92 12.24 -0.01
N VAL A 165 -1.64 11.99 -0.32
CA VAL A 165 -0.97 12.62 -1.47
C VAL A 165 -1.46 12.03 -2.79
N GLN A 166 -1.69 12.88 -3.78
CA GLN A 166 -2.03 12.46 -5.14
C GLN A 166 -0.95 12.98 -6.10
N CYS A 167 -0.37 12.07 -6.88
CA CYS A 167 0.60 12.40 -7.92
C CYS A 167 0.06 11.91 -9.26
N TYR A 168 -0.05 12.81 -10.23
CA TYR A 168 -0.55 12.48 -11.56
C TYR A 168 0.10 13.37 -12.62
N THR A 169 0.03 12.94 -13.87
CA THR A 169 0.48 13.74 -15.01
C THR A 169 -0.73 14.40 -15.64
N GLU A 170 -0.66 15.72 -15.81
CA GLU A 170 -1.71 16.48 -16.48
C GLU A 170 -1.58 16.35 -18.01
N GLN A 171 -2.64 16.67 -18.75
CA GLN A 171 -2.65 16.66 -20.23
C GLN A 171 -1.62 17.61 -20.85
N SER A 172 -1.22 18.65 -20.12
CA SER A 172 -0.13 19.58 -20.45
C SER A 172 1.25 18.90 -20.50
N GLY A 173 1.39 17.72 -19.89
CA GLY A 173 2.66 17.02 -19.70
C GLY A 173 3.34 17.36 -18.36
N GLU A 174 2.72 18.20 -17.53
CA GLU A 174 3.23 18.56 -16.21
C GLU A 174 2.98 17.46 -15.18
N TYR A 175 3.91 17.30 -14.25
CA TYR A 175 3.77 16.35 -13.14
C TYR A 175 3.28 17.08 -11.91
N ILE A 176 2.05 16.78 -11.49
CA ILE A 176 1.39 17.46 -10.38
C ILE A 176 1.49 16.61 -9.12
N THR A 177 1.88 17.25 -8.01
CA THR A 177 1.75 16.70 -6.66
C THR A 177 0.74 17.52 -5.89
N ALA A 178 -0.31 16.86 -5.40
CA ALA A 178 -1.43 17.47 -4.68
C ALA A 178 -1.56 16.91 -3.27
N CYS A 179 -1.75 17.82 -2.30
CA CYS A 179 -1.79 17.56 -0.86
C CYS A 179 -2.96 18.30 -0.19
N VAL A 180 -3.22 17.97 1.08
CA VAL A 180 -4.34 18.53 1.83
C VAL A 180 -4.06 19.97 2.28
N ASP A 181 -2.83 20.25 2.71
CA ASP A 181 -2.38 21.55 3.20
C ASP A 181 -0.93 21.86 2.78
N GLU A 182 -0.51 23.11 2.95
CA GLU A 182 0.81 23.61 2.54
C GLU A 182 1.96 22.92 3.28
N LEU A 183 1.82 22.68 4.60
CA LEU A 183 2.85 22.01 5.39
C LEU A 183 2.99 20.54 4.97
N HIS A 184 1.88 19.87 4.68
CA HIS A 184 1.87 18.53 4.13
C HIS A 184 2.59 18.48 2.78
N LEU A 185 2.36 19.47 1.92
CA LEU A 185 3.05 19.60 0.64
C LEU A 185 4.56 19.80 0.81
N GLU A 186 4.99 20.72 1.67
CA GLU A 186 6.42 20.97 1.95
C GLU A 186 7.14 19.69 2.40
N ASN A 187 6.55 18.96 3.35
CA ASN A 187 7.11 17.70 3.83
C ASN A 187 7.16 16.64 2.71
N CYS A 188 6.12 16.55 1.89
CA CYS A 188 6.07 15.60 0.76
C CYS A 188 7.13 15.93 -0.30
N LEU A 189 7.36 17.21 -0.60
CA LEU A 189 8.37 17.64 -1.56
C LEU A 189 9.78 17.39 -1.03
N GLU A 190 10.04 17.66 0.26
CA GLU A 190 11.32 17.34 0.89
C GLU A 190 11.58 15.82 0.85
N ASP A 191 10.57 15.01 1.15
CA ASP A 191 10.66 13.56 1.06
C ASP A 191 10.88 13.07 -0.37
N LEU A 192 10.21 13.68 -1.36
CA LEU A 192 10.38 13.36 -2.77
C LEU A 192 11.82 13.63 -3.21
N GLU A 193 12.34 14.82 -2.90
CA GLU A 193 13.70 15.25 -3.27
C GLU A 193 14.77 14.42 -2.58
N ARG A 194 14.67 14.22 -1.26
CA ARG A 194 15.74 13.63 -0.43
C ARG A 194 15.68 12.11 -0.36
N ASN A 195 14.48 11.53 -0.37
CA ASN A 195 14.27 10.14 0.05
C ASN A 195 13.78 9.21 -1.06
N TYR A 196 12.93 9.70 -1.97
CA TYR A 196 12.31 8.84 -2.98
C TYR A 196 12.92 8.98 -4.37
N ALA A 197 12.99 10.19 -4.90
CA ALA A 197 13.59 10.46 -6.21
C ALA A 197 15.11 10.68 -6.11
N CYS A 198 15.59 11.21 -4.97
CA CYS A 198 17.01 11.48 -4.69
C CYS A 198 17.67 12.37 -5.76
N ILE A 199 16.94 13.38 -6.23
CA ILE A 199 17.35 14.31 -7.29
C ILE A 199 16.86 15.72 -6.95
N PRO A 200 17.57 16.78 -7.35
CA PRO A 200 17.11 18.15 -7.15
C PRO A 200 15.89 18.44 -8.02
N ILE A 201 14.81 18.91 -7.38
CA ILE A 201 13.53 19.22 -8.05
C ILE A 201 13.28 20.73 -8.10
N LYS A 202 12.58 21.17 -9.15
CA LYS A 202 12.00 22.50 -9.27
C LYS A 202 10.52 22.40 -9.04
N VAL A 203 9.97 23.36 -8.32
CA VAL A 203 8.57 23.40 -7.92
C VAL A 203 7.99 24.72 -8.44
N SER A 204 6.80 24.67 -9.04
CA SER A 204 6.06 25.87 -9.42
C SER A 204 5.54 26.61 -8.19
N ASP A 205 5.10 27.85 -8.39
CA ASP A 205 4.25 28.50 -7.38
C ASP A 205 2.93 27.70 -7.23
N PRO A 206 2.36 27.64 -6.00
CA PRO A 206 1.09 26.96 -5.71
C PRO A 206 -0.14 27.68 -6.27
#